data_AF-D4L0W3-F1
#
_entry.id   AF-D4L0W3-F1
#
_cell.length_a   1.000
_cell.length_b   1.000
_cell.length_c   1.000
_cell.angle_alpha   90.00
_cell.angle_beta   90.00
_cell.angle_gamma   90.00
#
_symmetry.space_group_name_H-M   'P 1'
#
loop_
_entity.id
_entity.type
_entity.pdbx_description
1 polymer ?
#
loop_
_entity_poly.entity_id
_entity_poly.type
_entity_poly.pdbx_seq_one_letter_code
_entity_poly.pdbx_strand_id
1 'polypeptide(L)' 'MTELYFEDNDIEGIIEKLESGRYVVSYVTELTELEGGQTLVRFYDPSGNLIEVRTPINYN' A
#
# COMPACT_ATOMS: atom_id res chain seq x y z
N MET A 1 13.39 -7.30 10.21
CA MET A 1 11.99 -6.85 10.11
C MET A 1 12.04 -5.34 10.11
N THR A 2 11.57 -4.74 9.02
CA THR A 2 11.64 -3.30 8.76
C THR A 2 10.27 -2.83 8.32
N GLU A 3 9.90 -1.60 8.66
CA GLU A 3 8.72 -0.94 8.13
C GLU A 3 9.13 0.08 7.07
N LEU A 4 8.49 0.04 5.91
CA LEU A 4 8.74 0.93 4.78
C LEU A 4 7.46 1.66 4.41
N TYR A 5 7.58 2.97 4.19
CA TYR A 5 6.45 3.85 3.84
C TYR A 5 6.69 4.45 2.46
N PHE A 6 5.71 4.34 1.59
CA PHE A 6 5.73 4.89 0.24
C PHE A 6 4.50 5.77 0.02
N GLU A 7 4.68 6.83 -0.78
CA GLU A 7 3.60 7.67 -1.25
C GLU A 7 3.51 7.57 -2.77
N ASP A 8 2.33 7.22 -3.27
CA ASP A 8 2.08 7.10 -4.71
C ASP A 8 0.65 7.57 -5.03
N ASN A 9 0.50 8.31 -6.12
CA ASN A 9 -0.82 8.78 -6.58
C ASN A 9 -1.63 7.65 -7.22
N ASP A 10 -0.98 6.60 -7.73
CA ASP A 10 -1.60 5.46 -8.40
C ASP A 10 -1.55 4.20 -7.52
N ILE A 11 -2.20 4.26 -6.35
CA ILE A 11 -2.25 3.13 -5.42
C ILE A 11 -3.02 1.94 -6.03
N GLU A 12 -4.05 2.20 -6.85
CA GLU A 12 -4.83 1.16 -7.53
C GLU A 12 -3.96 0.37 -8.52
N GLY A 13 -3.13 1.06 -9.32
CA GLY A 13 -2.17 0.41 -10.21
C GLY A 13 -1.09 -0.40 -9.47
N ILE A 14 -0.80 -0.08 -8.21
CA ILE A 14 0.05 -0.92 -7.35
C ILE A 14 -0.69 -2.18 -6.93
N ILE A 15 -1.94 -2.07 -6.47
CA ILE A 15 -2.78 -3.22 -6.09
C ILE A 15 -2.94 -4.17 -7.27
N GLU A 16 -3.26 -3.67 -8.48
CA GLU A 16 -3.41 -4.49 -9.68
C GLU A 16 -2.14 -5.32 -9.95
N LYS A 17 -0.95 -4.71 -9.77
CA LYS A 17 0.33 -5.42 -9.93
C LYS A 17 0.53 -6.50 -8.86
N LEU A 18 0.14 -6.24 -7.61
CA LEU A 18 0.22 -7.23 -6.53
C LEU A 18 -0.75 -8.39 -6.77
N GLU A 19 -1.97 -8.10 -7.19
CA GLU A 19 -3.02 -9.09 -7.47
C GLU A 19 -2.81 -9.85 -8.78
N SER A 20 -1.96 -9.35 -9.68
CA SER A 20 -1.56 -10.07 -10.90
C SER A 20 -0.87 -11.42 -10.64
N GLY A 21 -0.55 -11.73 -9.38
CA GLY A 21 0.10 -12.97 -8.96
C GLY A 21 1.60 -13.02 -9.24
N ARG A 22 2.18 -11.92 -9.75
CA ARG A 22 3.63 -11.80 -9.96
C ARG A 22 4.41 -11.64 -8.65
N TYR A 23 3.76 -11.11 -7.62
CA TYR A 23 4.37 -10.88 -6.31
C TYR A 23 3.58 -11.61 -5.24
N VAL A 24 4.28 -12.33 -4.36
CA VAL A 24 3.65 -12.97 -3.21
C VAL A 24 3.70 -11.98 -2.06
N VAL A 25 2.56 -11.45 -1.68
CA VAL A 25 2.42 -10.54 -0.53
C VAL A 25 1.32 -11.04 0.39
N SER A 26 1.40 -10.66 1.66
CA SER A 26 0.34 -10.94 2.64
C SER A 26 -0.29 -9.63 3.10
N TYR A 27 -1.52 -9.38 2.68
CA TYR A 27 -2.25 -8.16 3.04
C TYR A 27 -2.53 -8.13 4.55
N VAL A 28 -2.25 -6.97 5.13
CA VAL A 28 -2.57 -6.64 6.53
C VAL A 28 -3.85 -5.82 6.59
N THR A 29 -4.05 -4.95 5.61
CA THR A 29 -5.28 -4.17 5.45
C THR A 29 -5.79 -4.33 4.02
N GLU A 30 -7.10 -4.13 3.84
CA GLU A 30 -7.67 -3.84 2.53
C GLU A 30 -7.27 -2.43 2.09
N LEU A 31 -7.51 -2.10 0.81
CA LEU A 31 -7.39 -0.73 0.32
C LEU A 31 -8.42 0.14 1.04
N THR A 32 -7.94 1.01 1.92
CA THR A 32 -8.77 1.75 2.88
C THR A 32 -8.61 3.24 2.67
N GLU A 33 -9.72 3.95 2.49
CA GLU A 33 -9.76 5.41 2.49
C GLU A 33 -9.85 5.92 3.95
N LEU A 34 -8.92 6.80 4.31
CA LEU A 34 -8.85 7.48 5.60
C LEU A 34 -9.57 8.82 5.58
N GLU A 35 -9.87 9.33 6.77
CA GLU A 35 -10.32 10.71 6.94
C GLU A 35 -9.30 11.69 6.33
N GLY A 36 -9.75 12.54 5.40
CA GLY A 36 -8.89 13.46 4.65
C GLY A 36 -8.65 13.07 3.19
N GLY A 37 -9.30 12.01 2.69
CA GLY A 37 -9.24 11.60 1.27
C GLY A 37 -7.93 10.91 0.89
N GLN A 38 -7.13 10.52 1.88
CA GLN A 38 -5.95 9.69 1.68
C GLN A 38 -6.38 8.22 1.65
N THR A 39 -5.87 7.45 0.70
CA THR A 39 -6.08 6.01 0.61
C THR A 39 -4.79 5.29 0.98
N LEU A 40 -4.85 4.20 1.73
CA LEU A 40 -3.69 3.37 2.05
C LEU A 40 -3.93 1.87 1.92
N VAL A 41 -2.84 1.13 1.81
CA VAL A 41 -2.79 -0.33 1.93
C VAL A 41 -1.54 -0.75 2.69
N ARG A 42 -1.65 -1.81 3.50
CA ARG A 42 -0.51 -2.42 4.19
C ARG A 42 -0.39 -3.89 3.83
N PHE A 43 0.82 -4.35 3.55
CA PHE A 43 1.11 -5.75 3.26
C PHE A 43 2.55 -6.12 3.64
N TYR A 44 2.77 -7.41 3.89
CA TYR A 44 4.11 -7.95 4.04
C TYR A 44 4.69 -8.39 2.70
N ASP A 45 5.96 -8.06 2.46
CA ASP A 45 6.75 -8.67 1.39
C ASP A 45 7.19 -10.11 1.78
N PRO A 46 7.73 -10.91 0.84
CA PRO A 46 8.22 -12.25 1.14
C PRO A 46 9.33 -12.32 2.19
N SER A 47 10.03 -11.21 2.44
CA SER A 47 11.10 -11.11 3.43
C SER A 47 10.57 -10.78 4.83
N GLY A 48 9.26 -10.55 4.98
CA GLY A 48 8.61 -10.18 6.23
C GLY A 48 8.76 -8.70 6.59
N ASN A 49 9.08 -7.83 5.63
CA ASN A 49 9.02 -6.38 5.81
C ASN A 49 7.59 -5.90 5.66
N LEU A 50 7.15 -5.00 6.53
CA LEU A 50 5.85 -4.36 6.43
C LEU A 50 5.95 -3.15 5.50
N ILE A 51 5.15 -3.15 4.45
CA ILE A 51 5.08 -2.07 3.49
C ILE A 51 3.73 -1.37 3.67
N GLU A 52 3.76 -0.06 3.84
CA GLU A 52 2.61 0.82 3.75
C GLU A 52 2.74 1.70 2.51
N VAL A 53 1.73 1.65 1.65
CA VAL A 53 1.61 2.56 0.51
C VAL A 53 0.39 3.43 0.76
N ARG A 54 0.52 4.74 0.58
CA ARG A 54 -0.59 5.69 0.71
C ARG A 54 -0.61 6.70 -0.42
N THR A 55 -1.78 7.28 -0.70
CA THR A 55 -1.86 8.46 -1.57
C THR A 55 -1.33 9.70 -0.85
N PRO A 56 -0.74 10.68 -1.56
CA PRO A 56 -0.31 11.93 -0.94
C PRO A 56 -1.50 12.67 -0.31
N ILE A 57 -1.29 13.28 0.86
CA ILE A 57 -2.27 14.22 1.42
C ILE A 57 -2.15 15.53 0.63
N ASN A 58 -3.23 15.91 -0.06
CA ASN A 58 -3.32 17.24 -0.65
C ASN A 58 -3.53 18.25 0.48
N TYR A 59 -2.44 18.89 0.91
CA TYR A 59 -2.53 20.12 1.71
C TYR A 59 -2.98 21.23 0.77
N ASN A 60 -4.29 21.54 0.77
CA ASN A 60 -4.82 22.78 0.19
C ASN A 60 -4.37 24.00 1.01
#